data_AF-A0A6I8U141-F1
#
_entry.id   AF-A0A6I8U141-F1
#
_cell.length_a   1.000
_cell.length_b   1.000
_cell.length_c   1.000
_cell.angle_alpha   90.00
_cell.angle_beta   90.00
_cell.angle_gamma   90.00
#
_symmetry.space_group_name_H-M   'P 1'
#
loop_
_entity.id
_entity.type
_entity.pdbx_description
1 polymer ?
#
loop_
_entity_poly.entity_id
_entity_poly.type
_entity_poly.pdbx_seq_one_letter_code
_entity_poly.pdbx_strand_id
1 'polypeptide(L)'
;MFKAVPVCAGCGSWSGLTVSCSKCCKICCIACLNGSELLCRKCQNEPSDVSTTTGKTERPGQSVDLCPIHSKLYSIYCYNCNETICGTCVEPEQPHDSHYICSLNVVYRESVAKIEANLTAAGKLHAELQTHTAKYRRNLELLEKELSGGLGRIDALAESSRMHMSRSLTARKKSVEEKMEIPVLYGAVLENFRRKTDRLSKKEFMQQFAELSVESNELTKIPMDLELQEVEDVGCELISPYQLEEMIYEGFSEAEIDKRVSFSLETTYEVQWDCHVTKANMLQIEPIPNDEEIFQFIHELVVIIDHPDYSQSIRKVFQLDKANGSIFDVEEVTRIVDHGYCSNDGDLIICIGIRPANALIEKQLLKHLLEKMALEEYDDECSLQEILPNE
;
A
#
# COMPACT_ATOMS: atom_id res chain seq x y z
N MET A 1 -13.95 69.62 -1.28
CA MET A 1 -13.95 68.91 0.01
C MET A 1 -12.99 69.62 0.94
N PHE A 2 -13.43 69.90 2.17
CA PHE A 2 -12.83 70.85 3.09
C PHE A 2 -11.47 70.38 3.64
N LYS A 3 -10.46 71.27 3.56
CA LYS A 3 -9.17 71.12 4.26
C LYS A 3 -9.43 71.17 5.77
N ALA A 4 -9.18 70.09 6.49
CA ALA A 4 -9.19 70.11 7.96
C ALA A 4 -7.88 70.74 8.45
N VAL A 5 -7.80 72.06 8.43
CA VAL A 5 -6.72 72.81 9.10
C VAL A 5 -6.98 72.72 10.60
N PRO A 6 -6.01 72.34 11.45
CA PRO A 6 -6.20 72.32 12.89
C PRO A 6 -6.44 73.74 13.38
N VAL A 7 -7.71 74.07 13.63
CA VAL A 7 -8.15 75.33 14.20
C VAL A 7 -8.27 75.19 15.70
N CYS A 8 -7.89 76.24 16.42
CA CYS A 8 -8.06 76.30 17.87
C CYS A 8 -9.53 76.02 18.23
N ALA A 9 -9.78 75.02 19.07
CA ALA A 9 -11.11 74.68 19.54
C ALA A 9 -11.76 75.78 20.40
N GLY A 10 -10.96 76.75 20.88
CA GLY A 10 -11.42 77.89 21.67
C GLY A 10 -11.83 79.10 20.82
N CYS A 11 -11.03 79.51 19.83
CA CYS A 11 -11.29 80.70 19.01
C CYS A 11 -11.59 80.42 17.52
N GLY A 12 -11.49 79.17 17.08
CA GLY A 12 -11.67 78.78 15.68
C GLY A 12 -10.58 79.28 14.73
N SER A 13 -9.56 79.98 15.25
CA SER A 13 -8.47 80.54 14.46
C SER A 13 -7.31 79.56 14.33
N TRP A 14 -6.59 79.65 13.22
CA TRP A 14 -5.30 78.97 13.04
C TRP A 14 -4.21 79.70 13.85
N SER A 15 -3.29 78.95 14.45
CA SER A 15 -2.17 79.49 15.21
C SER A 15 -0.94 78.59 15.04
N GLY A 16 0.24 79.17 14.84
CA GLY A 16 1.50 78.42 14.71
C GLY A 16 1.97 77.77 16.01
N LEU A 17 1.36 78.12 17.15
CA LEU A 17 1.66 77.57 18.47
C LEU A 17 0.36 77.03 19.09
N THR A 18 0.23 75.71 19.09
CA THR A 18 -0.95 75.04 19.64
C THR A 18 -0.58 74.00 20.68
N VAL A 19 -1.47 73.80 21.64
CA VAL A 19 -1.36 72.82 22.72
C VAL A 19 -2.59 71.93 22.67
N SER A 20 -2.40 70.62 22.76
CA SER A 20 -3.50 69.65 22.82
C SER A 20 -3.88 69.34 24.27
N CYS A 21 -5.17 69.37 24.58
CA CYS A 21 -5.64 68.90 25.87
C CYS A 21 -5.46 67.38 26.01
N SER A 22 -4.85 66.92 27.11
CA SER A 22 -4.55 65.51 27.38
C SER A 22 -5.77 64.59 27.55
N LYS A 23 -6.93 65.15 27.91
CA LYS A 23 -8.15 64.35 28.16
C LYS A 23 -9.12 64.35 26.98
N CYS A 24 -9.22 65.45 26.22
CA CYS A 24 -10.16 65.56 25.10
C CYS A 24 -9.50 65.73 23.72
N CYS A 25 -8.17 65.78 23.67
CA CYS A 25 -7.33 65.87 22.46
C CYS A 25 -7.67 67.02 21.51
N LYS A 26 -8.39 68.04 21.98
CA LYS A 26 -8.67 69.25 21.20
C LYS A 26 -7.47 70.19 21.23
N ILE A 27 -7.19 70.77 20.07
CA ILE A 27 -6.08 71.69 19.82
C ILE A 27 -6.53 73.10 20.24
N CYS A 28 -5.75 73.80 21.06
CA CYS A 28 -6.02 75.18 21.49
C CYS A 28 -4.79 76.06 21.21
N CYS A 29 -4.99 77.33 20.83
CA CYS A 29 -3.88 78.29 20.69
C CYS A 29 -3.46 78.81 22.07
N ILE A 30 -2.18 79.20 22.19
CA ILE A 30 -1.61 79.73 23.43
C ILE A 30 -2.33 81.01 23.91
N ALA A 31 -2.83 81.86 23.00
CA ALA A 31 -3.60 83.04 23.36
C ALA A 31 -4.93 82.69 24.06
N CYS A 32 -5.57 81.57 23.69
CA CYS A 32 -6.76 81.06 24.38
C CYS A 32 -6.44 80.39 25.73
N LEU A 33 -5.16 80.17 26.04
CA LEU A 33 -4.67 79.61 27.29
C LEU A 33 -4.20 80.72 28.28
N ASN A 34 -3.91 81.94 27.81
CA ASN A 34 -3.43 83.07 28.64
C ASN A 34 -4.55 83.81 29.39
N GLY A 35 -5.16 83.14 30.35
CA GLY A 35 -5.95 83.75 31.43
C GLY A 35 -5.73 82.96 32.71
N SER A 36 -4.74 83.39 33.51
CA SER A 36 -4.34 83.01 34.88
C SER A 36 -4.38 81.54 35.38
N GLU A 37 -5.09 80.59 34.77
CA GLU A 37 -5.27 79.23 35.31
C GLU A 37 -5.10 78.09 34.28
N LEU A 38 -4.72 78.35 33.02
CA LEU A 38 -4.40 77.31 32.02
C LEU A 38 -5.41 76.14 31.97
N LEU A 39 -6.73 76.39 32.02
CA LEU A 39 -7.72 75.30 31.97
C LEU A 39 -8.33 75.14 30.57
N CYS A 40 -8.48 73.89 30.13
CA CYS A 40 -9.31 73.52 28.98
C CYS A 40 -10.75 74.04 29.19
N ARG A 41 -11.21 75.02 28.40
CA ARG A 41 -12.58 75.58 28.53
C ARG A 41 -13.71 74.55 28.51
N LYS A 42 -13.53 73.41 27.85
CA LYS A 42 -14.55 72.35 27.75
C LYS A 42 -14.48 71.31 28.88
N CYS A 43 -13.35 71.19 29.55
CA CYS A 43 -13.09 70.09 30.47
C CYS A 43 -12.47 70.52 31.82
N GLN A 44 -12.27 71.83 32.02
CA GLN A 44 -11.76 72.49 33.24
C GLN A 44 -10.53 71.82 33.87
N ASN A 45 -9.68 71.21 33.04
CA ASN A 45 -8.44 70.55 33.46
C ASN A 45 -7.20 71.27 32.89
N GLU A 46 -6.09 71.19 33.63
CA GLU A 46 -4.77 71.66 33.18
C GLU A 46 -4.29 70.88 31.94
N PRO A 47 -3.62 71.53 30.96
CA PRO A 47 -2.98 70.87 29.83
C PRO A 47 -1.78 70.08 30.34
N SER A 48 -1.70 68.80 30.01
CA SER A 48 -0.62 67.95 30.54
C SER A 48 0.74 68.14 29.88
N ASP A 49 0.90 69.05 28.93
CA ASP A 49 2.20 69.31 28.31
C ASP A 49 2.36 70.78 27.96
N VAL A 50 2.78 71.58 28.94
CA VAL A 50 3.61 72.74 28.62
C VAL A 50 5.03 72.18 28.51
N SER A 51 5.56 72.00 27.30
CA SER A 51 6.99 71.81 27.10
C SER A 51 7.72 73.13 27.43
N THR A 52 7.73 73.48 28.71
CA THR A 52 8.75 74.37 29.28
C THR A 52 9.83 73.45 29.79
N THR A 53 10.99 73.46 29.15
CA THR A 53 12.20 72.81 29.65
C THR A 53 12.64 73.46 30.96
N THR A 54 12.12 72.97 32.07
CA THR A 54 12.79 73.07 33.37
C THR A 54 12.73 71.71 34.07
N GLY A 55 13.85 70.99 33.91
CA GLY A 55 14.27 69.71 34.47
C GLY A 55 13.39 68.95 35.47
N LYS A 56 13.24 67.64 35.24
CA LYS A 56 14.11 66.61 35.84
C LYS A 56 13.72 65.18 35.38
N THR A 57 14.77 64.36 35.25
CA THR A 57 14.85 62.88 35.25
C THR A 57 14.32 62.11 34.03
N GLU A 58 15.16 62.02 32.99
CA GLU A 58 15.11 60.96 31.97
C GLU A 58 16.14 59.86 32.28
N ARG A 59 15.83 58.61 31.91
CA ARG A 59 16.70 57.42 32.07
C ARG A 59 17.90 57.50 31.11
N PRO A 60 19.09 57.04 31.51
CA PRO A 60 20.29 57.14 30.69
C PRO A 60 20.27 56.10 29.56
N GLY A 61 20.26 56.55 28.30
CA GLY A 61 20.45 55.70 27.12
C GLY A 61 19.50 55.93 25.94
N GLN A 62 18.48 56.79 26.05
CA GLN A 62 17.62 57.11 24.92
C GLN A 62 18.25 58.24 24.12
N SER A 63 18.86 57.92 22.95
CA SER A 63 19.20 58.97 21.99
C SER A 63 17.90 59.67 21.61
N VAL A 64 17.83 60.96 21.87
CA VAL A 64 16.70 61.76 21.43
C VAL A 64 16.86 61.92 19.92
N ASP A 65 16.12 61.13 19.15
CA ASP A 65 16.20 61.16 17.69
C ASP A 65 15.65 62.50 17.19
N LEU A 66 16.55 63.32 16.63
CA LEU A 66 16.24 64.63 16.06
C LEU A 66 16.20 64.55 14.54
N CYS A 67 15.36 65.39 13.93
CA CYS A 67 15.32 65.56 12.49
C CYS A 67 16.68 66.08 11.99
N PRO A 68 17.30 65.44 10.99
CA PRO A 68 18.63 65.80 10.51
C PRO A 68 18.69 67.19 9.84
N ILE A 69 17.56 67.69 9.33
CA ILE A 69 17.50 68.97 8.61
C ILE A 69 17.29 70.14 9.57
N HIS A 70 16.41 69.97 10.57
CA HIS A 70 15.98 71.06 11.45
C HIS A 70 16.40 70.90 12.91
N SER A 71 17.06 69.78 13.27
CA SER A 71 17.47 69.44 14.64
C SER A 71 16.34 69.52 15.67
N LYS A 72 15.10 69.24 15.25
CA LYS A 72 13.89 69.23 16.08
C LYS A 72 13.36 67.81 16.26
N LEU A 73 12.62 67.58 17.34
CA LEU A 73 11.97 66.29 17.63
C LEU A 73 11.01 65.88 16.51
N TYR A 74 10.98 64.59 16.21
CA TYR A 74 9.96 63.99 15.35
C TYR A 74 8.60 64.06 16.03
N SER A 75 7.59 64.55 15.31
CA SER A 75 6.23 64.68 15.83
C SER A 75 5.15 64.30 14.81
N ILE A 76 5.54 64.08 13.55
CA ILE A 76 4.66 63.86 12.42
C ILE A 76 5.14 62.64 11.63
N TYR A 77 4.19 61.86 11.10
CA TYR A 77 4.44 60.79 10.14
C TYR A 77 3.95 61.23 8.76
N CYS A 78 4.78 61.05 7.74
CA CYS A 78 4.43 61.34 6.35
C CYS A 78 4.09 60.04 5.63
N TYR A 79 2.83 59.88 5.19
CA TYR A 79 2.40 58.68 4.48
C TYR A 79 2.96 58.59 3.06
N ASN A 80 3.19 59.71 2.39
CA ASN A 80 3.77 59.73 1.05
C ASN A 80 5.23 59.27 1.04
N CYS A 81 6.00 59.62 2.07
CA CYS A 81 7.41 59.25 2.19
C CYS A 81 7.61 57.99 3.04
N ASN A 82 6.60 57.58 3.80
CA ASN A 82 6.66 56.46 4.76
C ASN A 82 7.75 56.65 5.84
N GLU A 83 7.86 57.88 6.36
CA GLU A 83 8.94 58.32 7.24
C GLU A 83 8.44 59.24 8.36
N THR A 84 9.18 59.29 9.48
CA THR A 84 8.94 60.22 10.59
C THR A 84 9.65 61.55 10.34
N ILE A 85 8.95 62.67 10.50
CA ILE A 85 9.46 64.03 10.25
C ILE A 85 9.16 64.97 11.43
N CYS A 86 9.89 66.09 11.53
CA CYS A 86 9.59 67.13 12.52
C CYS A 86 8.52 68.11 12.00
N GLY A 87 7.95 68.92 12.90
CA GLY A 87 6.90 69.89 12.56
C GLY A 87 7.31 70.94 11.50
N THR A 88 8.60 71.25 11.39
CA THR A 88 9.10 72.25 10.43
C THR A 88 9.29 71.69 9.02
N CYS A 89 9.32 70.37 8.84
CA CYS A 89 9.40 69.75 7.50
C CYS A 89 8.14 69.98 6.63
N VAL A 90 7.05 70.48 7.23
CA VAL A 90 5.72 70.62 6.62
C VAL A 90 5.28 72.08 6.46
N GLU A 91 6.15 73.03 6.80
CA GLU A 91 5.88 74.45 6.60
C GLU A 91 5.91 74.82 5.10
N PRO A 92 5.31 75.95 4.68
CA PRO A 92 5.34 76.39 3.28
C PRO A 92 6.76 76.41 2.72
N GLU A 93 6.93 75.94 1.48
CA GLU A 93 8.24 75.81 0.79
C GLU A 93 9.17 74.71 1.34
N GLN A 94 8.72 73.88 2.29
CA GLN A 94 9.47 72.72 2.79
C GLN A 94 9.11 71.44 2.02
N PRO A 95 9.94 70.38 2.11
CA PRO A 95 9.80 69.19 1.27
C PRO A 95 8.47 68.43 1.42
N HIS A 96 7.77 68.59 2.56
CA HIS A 96 6.52 67.88 2.84
C HIS A 96 5.28 68.78 2.88
N ASP A 97 5.38 70.05 2.43
CA ASP A 97 4.30 71.07 2.44
C ASP A 97 2.97 70.58 1.81
N SER A 98 3.05 69.67 0.83
CA SER A 98 1.88 69.10 0.13
C SER A 98 1.64 67.61 0.38
N HIS A 99 2.32 66.99 1.37
CA HIS A 99 2.18 65.56 1.63
C HIS A 99 1.03 65.23 2.60
N TYR A 100 0.50 64.01 2.50
CA TYR A 100 -0.45 63.48 3.47
C TYR A 100 0.29 63.10 4.74
N ILE A 101 -0.05 63.78 5.83
CA ILE A 101 0.61 63.65 7.12
C ILE A 101 -0.36 63.38 8.27
N CYS A 102 0.12 62.74 9.33
CA CYS A 102 -0.61 62.53 10.57
C CYS A 102 0.34 62.66 11.77
N SER A 103 -0.20 62.80 12.98
CA SER A 103 0.61 62.82 14.19
C SER A 103 1.33 61.47 14.36
N LEU A 104 2.64 61.52 14.62
CA LEU A 104 3.45 60.33 14.84
C LEU A 104 2.88 59.46 15.97
N ASN A 105 2.40 60.08 17.05
CA ASN A 105 1.81 59.35 18.18
C ASN A 105 0.52 58.60 17.79
N VAL A 106 -0.27 59.15 16.87
CA VAL A 106 -1.50 58.49 16.38
C VAL A 106 -1.13 57.31 15.49
N VAL A 107 -0.26 57.51 14.50
CA VAL A 107 0.19 56.43 13.60
C VAL A 107 0.92 55.33 14.36
N TYR A 108 1.75 55.68 15.34
CA TYR A 108 2.43 54.71 16.21
C TYR A 108 1.43 53.86 16.98
N ARG A 109 0.44 54.47 17.65
CA ARG A 109 -0.59 53.71 18.40
C ARG A 109 -1.40 52.81 17.50
N GLU A 110 -1.83 53.29 16.34
CA GLU A 110 -2.58 52.48 15.37
C GLU A 110 -1.74 51.32 14.81
N SER A 111 -0.47 51.58 14.51
CA SER A 111 0.45 50.56 13.99
C SER A 111 0.76 49.49 15.04
N VAL A 112 1.02 49.90 16.28
CA VAL A 112 1.21 48.98 17.41
C VAL A 112 -0.05 48.15 17.64
N ALA A 113 -1.24 48.77 17.68
CA ALA A 113 -2.50 48.05 17.85
C ALA A 113 -2.74 47.02 16.73
N LYS A 114 -2.39 47.36 15.48
CA LYS A 114 -2.48 46.43 14.34
C LYS A 114 -1.51 45.26 14.47
N ILE A 115 -0.27 45.52 14.90
CA ILE A 115 0.73 44.47 15.14
C ILE A 115 0.28 43.57 16.30
N GLU A 116 -0.18 44.15 17.41
CA GLU A 116 -0.70 43.40 18.56
C GLU A 116 -1.90 42.53 18.20
N ALA A 117 -2.82 43.03 17.37
CA ALA A 117 -3.94 42.23 16.86
C ALA A 117 -3.47 41.04 16.01
N ASN A 118 -2.50 41.25 15.11
CA ASN A 118 -1.91 40.19 14.30
C ASN A 118 -1.17 39.15 15.16
N LEU A 119 -0.40 39.59 16.17
CA LEU A 119 0.28 38.71 17.11
C LEU A 119 -0.71 37.89 17.95
N THR A 120 -1.83 38.50 18.36
CA THR A 120 -2.90 37.82 19.07
C THR A 120 -3.54 36.73 18.20
N ALA A 121 -3.80 37.03 16.92
CA ALA A 121 -4.32 36.04 15.97
C ALA A 121 -3.33 34.89 15.73
N ALA A 122 -2.04 35.19 15.55
CA ALA A 122 -0.99 34.19 15.42
C ALA A 122 -0.85 33.31 16.68
N GLY A 123 -1.00 33.90 17.87
CA GLY A 123 -1.01 33.16 19.13
C GLY A 123 -2.17 32.17 19.24
N LYS A 124 -3.37 32.54 18.77
CA LYS A 124 -4.53 31.63 18.70
C LYS A 124 -4.28 30.46 17.76
N LEU A 125 -3.75 30.74 16.55
CA LEU A 125 -3.39 29.69 15.58
C LEU A 125 -2.33 28.74 16.14
N HIS A 126 -1.33 29.26 16.83
CA HIS A 126 -0.30 28.42 17.47
C HIS A 126 -0.92 27.50 18.53
N ALA A 127 -1.82 28.00 19.37
CA ALA A 127 -2.52 27.19 20.36
C ALA A 127 -3.37 26.09 19.70
N GLU A 128 -4.08 26.41 18.62
CA GLU A 128 -4.83 25.42 17.82
C GLU A 128 -3.91 24.34 17.27
N LEU A 129 -2.79 24.70 16.64
CA LEU A 129 -1.79 23.76 16.11
C LEU A 129 -1.18 22.86 17.20
N GLN A 130 -0.94 23.40 18.40
CA GLN A 130 -0.49 22.58 19.53
C GLN A 130 -1.53 21.52 19.91
N THR A 131 -2.83 21.82 19.88
CA THR A 131 -3.87 20.81 20.13
C THR A 131 -3.88 19.70 19.06
N HIS A 132 -3.56 20.04 17.81
CA HIS A 132 -3.44 19.06 16.73
C HIS A 132 -2.21 18.17 16.86
N THR A 133 -1.12 18.67 17.45
CA THR A 133 0.13 17.91 17.63
C THR A 133 -0.11 16.64 18.46
N ALA A 134 -0.88 16.74 19.54
CA ALA A 134 -1.25 15.56 20.35
C ALA A 134 -2.11 14.56 19.55
N LYS A 135 -3.03 15.05 18.70
CA LYS A 135 -3.86 14.21 17.83
C LYS A 135 -3.02 13.48 16.79
N TYR A 136 -2.06 14.15 16.16
CA TYR A 136 -1.15 13.53 15.18
C TYR A 136 -0.24 12.49 15.82
N ARG A 137 0.31 12.77 17.01
CA ARG A 137 1.11 11.78 17.75
C ARG A 137 0.30 10.52 18.05
N ARG A 138 -0.92 10.68 18.57
CA ARG A 138 -1.81 9.54 18.82
C ARG A 138 -2.16 8.79 17.53
N ASN A 139 -2.38 9.49 16.42
CA ASN A 139 -2.65 8.85 15.13
C ASN A 139 -1.45 8.02 14.67
N LEU A 140 -0.23 8.55 14.78
CA LEU A 140 0.99 7.82 14.47
C LEU A 140 1.11 6.53 15.30
N GLU A 141 0.92 6.62 16.62
CA GLU A 141 0.94 5.45 17.51
C GLU A 141 -0.11 4.40 17.12
N LEU A 142 -1.30 4.83 16.69
CA LEU A 142 -2.35 3.92 16.21
C LEU A 142 -1.97 3.26 14.88
N LEU A 143 -1.39 4.00 13.93
CA LEU A 143 -0.93 3.46 12.66
C LEU A 143 0.18 2.42 12.87
N GLU A 144 1.14 2.70 13.75
CA GLU A 144 2.22 1.77 14.11
C GLU A 144 1.66 0.51 14.77
N LYS A 145 0.68 0.66 15.66
CA LYS A 145 0.00 -0.47 16.31
C LYS A 145 -0.78 -1.32 15.31
N GLU A 146 -1.51 -0.71 14.39
CA GLU A 146 -2.26 -1.43 13.36
C GLU A 146 -1.32 -2.16 12.38
N LEU A 147 -0.19 -1.54 12.00
CA LEU A 147 0.83 -2.21 11.20
C LEU A 147 1.41 -3.43 11.93
N SER A 148 1.82 -3.27 13.19
CA SER A 148 2.34 -4.37 14.01
C SER A 148 1.30 -5.48 14.20
N GLY A 149 0.04 -5.12 14.46
CA GLY A 149 -1.06 -6.08 14.57
C GLY A 149 -1.36 -6.80 13.26
N GLY A 150 -1.27 -6.10 12.12
CA GLY A 150 -1.42 -6.68 10.78
C GLY A 150 -0.35 -7.70 10.45
N LEU A 151 0.93 -7.34 10.67
CA LEU A 151 2.06 -8.26 10.48
C LEU A 151 1.94 -9.50 11.39
N GLY A 152 1.59 -9.30 12.66
CA GLY A 152 1.39 -10.43 13.58
C GLY A 152 0.27 -11.39 13.16
N ARG A 153 -0.79 -10.89 12.49
CA ARG A 153 -1.84 -11.77 11.92
C ARG A 153 -1.33 -12.59 10.73
N ILE A 154 -0.51 -11.97 9.86
CA ILE A 154 0.12 -12.67 8.72
C ILE A 154 1.05 -13.77 9.22
N ASP A 155 1.88 -13.47 10.21
CA ASP A 155 2.82 -14.43 10.79
C ASP A 155 2.09 -15.61 11.45
N ALA A 156 1.01 -15.33 12.19
CA ALA A 156 0.19 -16.37 12.81
C ALA A 156 -0.48 -17.29 11.77
N LEU A 157 -0.97 -16.71 10.67
CA LEU A 157 -1.53 -17.47 9.56
C LEU A 157 -0.47 -18.36 8.89
N ALA A 158 0.69 -17.79 8.55
CA ALA A 158 1.79 -18.52 7.93
C ALA A 158 2.33 -19.65 8.83
N GLU A 159 2.41 -19.45 10.15
CA GLU A 159 2.78 -20.50 11.10
C GLU A 159 1.72 -21.60 11.17
N SER A 160 0.43 -21.24 11.23
CA SER A 160 -0.67 -22.20 11.22
C SER A 160 -0.65 -23.08 9.97
N SER A 161 -0.51 -22.48 8.78
CA SER A 161 -0.43 -23.22 7.51
C SER A 161 0.81 -24.13 7.46
N ARG A 162 1.97 -23.67 7.92
CA ARG A 162 3.18 -24.51 8.01
C ARG A 162 2.98 -25.73 8.93
N MET A 163 2.38 -25.53 10.10
CA MET A 163 2.05 -26.63 11.01
C MET A 163 1.07 -27.63 10.37
N HIS A 164 0.04 -27.13 9.66
CA HIS A 164 -0.91 -27.99 8.94
C HIS A 164 -0.21 -28.84 7.88
N MET A 165 0.60 -28.22 7.01
CA MET A 165 1.37 -28.91 5.97
C MET A 165 2.28 -29.99 6.58
N SER A 166 3.02 -29.65 7.64
CA SER A 166 3.91 -30.60 8.32
C SER A 166 3.16 -31.82 8.86
N ARG A 167 2.00 -31.60 9.50
CA ARG A 167 1.15 -32.68 10.01
C ARG A 167 0.59 -33.55 8.88
N SER A 168 0.09 -32.92 7.81
CA SER A 168 -0.43 -33.62 6.62
C SER A 168 0.64 -34.51 6.00
N LEU A 169 1.82 -33.95 5.69
CA LEU A 169 2.93 -34.70 5.11
C LEU A 169 3.43 -35.82 6.03
N THR A 170 3.51 -35.58 7.34
CA THR A 170 3.92 -36.61 8.30
C THR A 170 2.93 -37.79 8.31
N ALA A 171 1.62 -37.51 8.24
CA ALA A 171 0.59 -38.54 8.17
C ALA A 171 0.66 -39.33 6.85
N ARG A 172 0.81 -38.64 5.71
CA ARG A 172 0.99 -39.29 4.40
C ARG A 172 2.25 -40.15 4.37
N LYS A 173 3.38 -39.62 4.85
CA LYS A 173 4.63 -40.37 4.98
C LYS A 173 4.44 -41.65 5.79
N LYS A 174 3.79 -41.57 6.96
CA LYS A 174 3.52 -42.75 7.80
C LYS A 174 2.66 -43.78 7.06
N SER A 175 1.63 -43.32 6.35
CA SER A 175 0.78 -44.19 5.50
C SER A 175 1.59 -44.90 4.42
N VAL A 176 2.52 -44.21 3.74
CA VAL A 176 3.41 -44.82 2.75
C VAL A 176 4.36 -45.82 3.41
N GLU A 177 4.97 -45.48 4.55
CA GLU A 177 5.83 -46.40 5.31
C GLU A 177 5.08 -47.67 5.73
N GLU A 178 3.84 -47.56 6.20
CA GLU A 178 2.97 -48.70 6.50
C GLU A 178 2.68 -49.53 5.23
N LYS A 179 2.38 -48.88 4.10
CA LYS A 179 2.19 -49.56 2.81
C LYS A 179 3.46 -50.31 2.34
N MET A 180 4.65 -49.80 2.64
CA MET A 180 5.93 -50.44 2.29
C MET A 180 6.20 -51.75 3.06
N GLU A 181 5.66 -51.90 4.27
CA GLU A 181 5.84 -53.14 5.06
C GLU A 181 4.98 -54.31 4.55
N ILE A 182 3.94 -54.00 3.78
CA ILE A 182 2.91 -54.97 3.39
C ILE A 182 3.45 -56.08 2.49
N PRO A 183 4.26 -55.79 1.44
CA PRO A 183 4.91 -56.84 0.65
C PRO A 183 5.80 -57.77 1.49
N VAL A 184 6.48 -57.25 2.52
CA VAL A 184 7.34 -58.04 3.41
C VAL A 184 6.51 -59.00 4.26
N LEU A 185 5.45 -58.49 4.90
CA LEU A 185 4.54 -59.30 5.70
C LEU A 185 3.84 -60.37 4.85
N TYR A 186 3.35 -59.98 3.68
CA TYR A 186 2.70 -60.88 2.75
C TYR A 186 3.66 -61.96 2.22
N GLY A 187 4.91 -61.60 1.93
CA GLY A 187 5.98 -62.55 1.59
C GLY A 187 6.23 -63.59 2.70
N ALA A 188 6.21 -63.18 3.97
CA ALA A 188 6.34 -64.10 5.10
C ALA A 188 5.14 -65.06 5.24
N VAL A 189 3.92 -64.59 4.95
CA VAL A 189 2.71 -65.43 4.92
C VAL A 189 2.80 -66.47 3.81
N LEU A 190 3.19 -66.07 2.60
CA LEU A 190 3.39 -66.99 1.47
C LEU A 190 4.44 -68.07 1.78
N GLU A 191 5.55 -67.67 2.38
CA GLU A 191 6.63 -68.59 2.75
C GLU A 191 6.21 -69.56 3.87
N ASN A 192 5.44 -69.09 4.86
CA ASN A 192 4.88 -69.98 5.88
C ASN A 192 3.87 -70.97 5.29
N PHE A 193 3.01 -70.52 4.37
CA PHE A 193 2.06 -71.40 3.69
C PHE A 193 2.78 -72.47 2.86
N ARG A 194 3.83 -72.09 2.12
CA ARG A 194 4.70 -73.05 1.39
C ARG A 194 5.34 -74.07 2.33
N ARG A 195 5.94 -73.62 3.45
CA ARG A 195 6.52 -74.54 4.44
C ARG A 195 5.48 -75.47 5.07
N LYS A 196 4.26 -74.98 5.31
CA LYS A 196 3.14 -75.78 5.82
C LYS A 196 2.81 -76.88 4.82
N THR A 197 2.68 -76.56 3.53
CA THR A 197 2.40 -77.57 2.50
C THR A 197 3.54 -78.57 2.31
N ASP A 198 4.79 -78.12 2.34
CA ASP A 198 5.97 -78.97 2.10
C ASP A 198 6.22 -80.01 3.22
N ARG A 199 5.74 -79.72 4.43
CA ARG A 199 5.89 -80.62 5.59
C ARG A 199 4.83 -81.73 5.65
N LEU A 200 3.77 -81.64 4.86
CA LEU A 200 2.71 -82.64 4.85
C LEU A 200 3.13 -83.86 4.03
N SER A 201 2.87 -85.05 4.54
CA SER A 201 2.95 -86.26 3.70
C SER A 201 1.84 -86.24 2.65
N LYS A 202 2.00 -87.01 1.57
CA LYS A 202 1.00 -87.12 0.49
C LYS A 202 -0.42 -87.45 1.01
N LYS A 203 -0.54 -88.25 2.07
CA LYS A 203 -1.83 -88.61 2.67
C LYS A 203 -2.45 -87.43 3.42
N GLU A 204 -1.67 -86.73 4.24
CA GLU A 204 -2.12 -85.58 5.04
C GLU A 204 -2.49 -84.39 4.14
N PHE A 205 -1.72 -84.17 3.07
CA PHE A 205 -2.02 -83.16 2.07
C PHE A 205 -3.38 -83.41 1.41
N MET A 206 -3.64 -84.64 0.94
CA MET A 206 -4.91 -84.98 0.29
C MET A 206 -6.11 -84.92 1.25
N GLN A 207 -5.90 -85.14 2.55
CA GLN A 207 -6.95 -84.98 3.57
C GLN A 207 -7.29 -83.51 3.83
N GLN A 208 -6.32 -82.60 3.73
CA GLN A 208 -6.48 -81.16 3.97
C GLN A 208 -6.62 -80.34 2.68
N PHE A 209 -6.64 -80.97 1.51
CA PHE A 209 -6.56 -80.28 0.21
C PHE A 209 -7.67 -79.25 0.01
N ALA A 210 -8.91 -79.54 0.42
CA ALA A 210 -10.01 -78.61 0.28
C ALA A 210 -9.77 -77.31 1.08
N GLU A 211 -9.25 -77.41 2.30
CA GLU A 211 -8.93 -76.27 3.16
C GLU A 211 -7.72 -75.50 2.62
N LEU A 212 -6.65 -76.21 2.24
CA LEU A 212 -5.44 -75.61 1.66
C LEU A 212 -5.73 -74.90 0.34
N SER A 213 -6.64 -75.43 -0.48
CA SER A 213 -7.07 -74.81 -1.75
C SER A 213 -7.82 -73.50 -1.49
N VAL A 214 -8.71 -73.47 -0.49
CA VAL A 214 -9.39 -72.23 -0.08
C VAL A 214 -8.39 -71.21 0.46
N GLU A 215 -7.50 -71.62 1.36
CA GLU A 215 -6.47 -70.75 1.95
C GLU A 215 -5.53 -70.19 0.85
N SER A 216 -5.14 -71.02 -0.12
CA SER A 216 -4.34 -70.60 -1.29
C SER A 216 -5.09 -69.61 -2.20
N ASN A 217 -6.39 -69.82 -2.42
CA ASN A 217 -7.19 -68.91 -3.25
C ASN A 217 -7.37 -67.55 -2.57
N GLU A 218 -7.53 -67.50 -1.25
CA GLU A 218 -7.57 -66.23 -0.51
C GLU A 218 -6.24 -65.48 -0.57
N LEU A 219 -5.11 -66.20 -0.59
CA LEU A 219 -3.80 -65.56 -0.80
C LEU A 219 -3.72 -64.85 -2.16
N THR A 220 -4.32 -65.38 -3.23
CA THR A 220 -4.27 -64.75 -4.56
C THR A 220 -5.08 -63.47 -4.70
N LYS A 221 -5.96 -63.17 -3.73
CA LYS A 221 -6.69 -61.91 -3.73
C LYS A 221 -5.76 -60.82 -3.20
N ILE A 222 -5.33 -59.92 -4.09
CA ILE A 222 -4.55 -58.73 -3.71
C ILE A 222 -5.41 -57.98 -2.67
N PRO A 223 -4.98 -57.87 -1.40
CA PRO A 223 -5.87 -57.38 -0.34
C PRO A 223 -6.14 -55.88 -0.41
N MET A 224 -5.63 -55.17 -1.40
CA MET A 224 -5.33 -53.77 -1.24
C MET A 224 -5.26 -52.96 -2.51
N ASP A 225 -5.66 -51.72 -2.32
CA ASP A 225 -5.36 -50.60 -3.17
C ASP A 225 -3.86 -50.24 -3.10
N LEU A 226 -3.17 -50.51 -4.21
CA LEU A 226 -1.75 -50.23 -4.41
C LEU A 226 -1.54 -48.83 -5.03
N GLU A 227 -2.57 -47.99 -5.11
CA GLU A 227 -2.44 -46.64 -5.63
C GLU A 227 -1.34 -45.88 -4.87
N LEU A 228 -0.41 -45.34 -5.66
CA LEU A 228 0.64 -44.45 -5.22
C LEU A 228 -0.02 -43.18 -4.68
N GLN A 229 0.45 -42.72 -3.53
CA GLN A 229 -0.09 -41.51 -2.93
C GLN A 229 0.44 -40.29 -3.68
N GLU A 230 -0.44 -39.43 -4.17
CA GLU A 230 -0.07 -38.17 -4.84
C GLU A 230 0.81 -37.30 -3.91
N VAL A 231 1.97 -36.90 -4.43
CA VAL A 231 3.01 -36.14 -3.72
C VAL A 231 2.94 -34.64 -4.01
N GLU A 232 1.98 -34.22 -4.83
CA GLU A 232 2.04 -32.94 -5.55
C GLU A 232 1.31 -31.81 -4.81
N ASP A 233 0.09 -32.05 -4.33
CA ASP A 233 -0.64 -31.09 -3.51
C ASP A 233 -0.52 -31.40 -2.00
N VAL A 234 0.16 -30.50 -1.29
CA VAL A 234 0.37 -30.59 0.16
C VAL A 234 -0.88 -30.19 0.96
N GLY A 235 -1.90 -29.61 0.32
CA GLY A 235 -3.14 -29.17 0.94
C GLY A 235 -2.92 -27.98 1.89
N CYS A 236 -2.44 -26.87 1.34
CA CYS A 236 -2.17 -25.63 2.08
C CYS A 236 -3.11 -24.51 1.64
N GLU A 237 -3.85 -23.90 2.56
CA GLU A 237 -4.79 -22.81 2.25
C GLU A 237 -4.13 -21.55 1.63
N LEU A 238 -2.81 -21.41 1.75
CA LEU A 238 -2.06 -20.27 1.20
C LEU A 238 -1.50 -20.54 -0.20
N ILE A 239 -1.48 -21.80 -0.62
CA ILE A 239 -0.93 -22.25 -1.89
C ILE A 239 -2.09 -22.83 -2.69
N SER A 240 -2.37 -22.23 -3.84
CA SER A 240 -3.48 -22.69 -4.66
C SER A 240 -3.29 -24.16 -5.05
N PRO A 241 -4.36 -24.98 -4.96
CA PRO A 241 -4.30 -26.36 -5.39
C PRO A 241 -4.08 -26.42 -6.90
N TYR A 242 -3.61 -27.56 -7.36
CA TYR A 242 -3.45 -27.84 -8.77
C TYR A 242 -3.58 -29.32 -9.03
N GLN A 243 -4.03 -29.65 -10.22
CA GLN A 243 -4.07 -31.02 -10.72
C GLN A 243 -2.98 -31.17 -11.78
N LEU A 244 -2.22 -32.26 -11.70
CA LEU A 244 -1.36 -32.64 -12.81
C LEU A 244 -2.17 -33.44 -13.82
N GLU A 245 -1.96 -33.12 -15.08
CA GLU A 245 -2.41 -33.93 -16.20
C GLU A 245 -1.22 -34.61 -16.86
N GLU A 246 -1.34 -35.91 -17.07
CA GLU A 246 -0.31 -36.72 -17.72
C GLU A 246 -0.46 -36.62 -19.24
N MET A 247 0.64 -36.30 -19.91
CA MET A 247 0.74 -36.26 -21.36
C MET A 247 1.86 -37.19 -21.82
N ILE A 248 1.57 -38.00 -22.82
CA ILE A 248 2.52 -38.93 -23.42
C ILE A 248 3.00 -38.35 -24.75
N TYR A 249 4.30 -38.08 -24.83
CA TYR A 249 4.97 -37.75 -26.08
C TYR A 249 5.45 -39.04 -26.74
N GLU A 250 4.64 -39.58 -27.64
CA GLU A 250 4.93 -40.82 -28.36
C GLU A 250 6.17 -40.71 -29.27
N GLY A 251 7.06 -41.69 -29.14
CA GLY A 251 8.32 -41.80 -29.87
C GLY A 251 9.25 -40.61 -29.65
N PHE A 252 9.24 -40.01 -28.45
CA PHE A 252 10.04 -38.82 -28.14
C PHE A 252 11.53 -39.01 -28.46
N SER A 253 12.12 -40.16 -28.15
CA SER A 253 13.55 -40.42 -28.36
C SER A 253 13.94 -40.28 -29.85
N GLU A 254 13.14 -40.84 -30.75
CA GLU A 254 13.39 -40.90 -32.20
C GLU A 254 12.76 -39.73 -32.99
N ALA A 255 11.87 -38.93 -32.35
CA ALA A 255 11.18 -37.82 -33.00
C ALA A 255 12.15 -36.80 -33.63
N GLU A 256 11.74 -36.22 -34.76
CA GLU A 256 12.45 -35.10 -35.39
C GLU A 256 12.47 -33.88 -34.47
N ILE A 257 13.54 -33.08 -34.58
CA ILE A 257 13.62 -31.77 -33.93
C ILE A 257 12.50 -30.89 -34.51
N ASP A 258 11.92 -30.04 -33.66
CA ASP A 258 10.77 -29.16 -33.90
C ASP A 258 9.43 -29.89 -34.04
N LYS A 259 9.37 -31.20 -33.77
CA LYS A 259 8.08 -31.90 -33.62
C LYS A 259 7.33 -31.33 -32.42
N ARG A 260 6.09 -30.88 -32.66
CA ARG A 260 5.16 -30.30 -31.67
C ARG A 260 4.00 -31.25 -31.41
N VAL A 261 3.68 -31.48 -30.15
CA VAL A 261 2.50 -32.22 -29.69
C VAL A 261 1.66 -31.27 -28.85
N SER A 262 0.35 -31.28 -29.06
CA SER A 262 -0.60 -30.38 -28.39
C SER A 262 -1.61 -31.20 -27.60
N PHE A 263 -2.00 -30.70 -26.45
CA PHE A 263 -3.08 -31.24 -25.62
C PHE A 263 -3.78 -30.09 -24.88
N SER A 264 -5.00 -30.31 -24.42
CA SER A 264 -5.72 -29.33 -23.60
C SER A 264 -5.71 -29.80 -22.14
N LEU A 265 -5.44 -28.86 -21.23
CA LEU A 265 -5.41 -29.05 -19.78
C LEU A 265 -6.56 -28.25 -19.16
N GLU A 266 -7.38 -28.89 -18.33
CA GLU A 266 -8.40 -28.20 -17.54
C GLU A 266 -7.93 -28.03 -16.09
N THR A 267 -7.94 -26.79 -15.61
CA THR A 267 -7.50 -26.47 -14.25
C THR A 267 -8.62 -26.63 -13.23
N THR A 268 -8.29 -26.70 -11.94
CA THR A 268 -9.27 -26.87 -10.84
C THR A 268 -10.25 -25.70 -10.69
N TYR A 269 -10.00 -24.59 -11.38
CA TYR A 269 -10.84 -23.40 -11.44
C TYR A 269 -11.49 -23.22 -12.82
N GLU A 270 -11.65 -24.34 -13.55
CA GLU A 270 -12.44 -24.46 -14.80
C GLU A 270 -11.91 -23.59 -15.96
N VAL A 271 -10.62 -23.25 -15.94
CA VAL A 271 -9.96 -22.61 -17.09
C VAL A 271 -9.24 -23.67 -17.91
N GLN A 272 -9.54 -23.68 -19.21
CA GLN A 272 -8.91 -24.55 -20.19
C GLN A 272 -7.66 -23.89 -20.78
N TRP A 273 -6.57 -24.67 -20.85
CA TRP A 273 -5.29 -24.27 -21.40
C TRP A 273 -4.87 -25.20 -22.53
N ASP A 274 -4.61 -24.66 -23.70
CA ASP A 274 -3.96 -25.37 -24.78
C ASP A 274 -2.45 -25.37 -24.56
N CYS A 275 -1.91 -26.55 -24.28
CA CYS A 275 -0.51 -26.77 -23.98
C CYS A 275 0.19 -27.38 -25.18
N HIS A 276 1.33 -26.81 -25.55
CA HIS A 276 2.12 -27.28 -26.67
C HIS A 276 3.53 -27.66 -26.22
N VAL A 277 3.89 -28.91 -26.49
CA VAL A 277 5.20 -29.46 -26.15
C VAL A 277 6.01 -29.64 -27.41
N THR A 278 7.18 -29.00 -27.49
CA THR A 278 8.05 -29.00 -28.66
C THR A 278 9.40 -29.62 -28.33
N LYS A 279 9.85 -30.58 -29.15
CA LYS A 279 11.19 -31.18 -29.04
C LYS A 279 12.18 -30.32 -29.83
N ALA A 280 12.79 -29.31 -29.20
CA ALA A 280 13.88 -28.54 -29.79
C ALA A 280 15.24 -29.08 -29.29
N ASN A 281 16.26 -28.22 -29.14
CA ASN A 281 17.45 -28.57 -28.35
C ASN A 281 17.11 -28.71 -26.85
N MET A 282 16.12 -27.92 -26.41
CA MET A 282 15.45 -28.02 -25.13
C MET A 282 14.04 -28.57 -25.35
N LEU A 283 13.53 -29.35 -24.41
CA LEU A 283 12.11 -29.63 -24.34
C LEU A 283 11.40 -28.33 -23.97
N GLN A 284 10.54 -27.83 -24.86
CA GLN A 284 9.82 -26.58 -24.66
C GLN A 284 8.35 -26.83 -24.39
N ILE A 285 7.78 -26.09 -23.44
CA ILE A 285 6.35 -26.12 -23.15
C ILE A 285 5.77 -24.71 -23.31
N GLU A 286 4.67 -24.61 -24.04
CA GLU A 286 3.93 -23.38 -24.27
C GLU A 286 2.45 -23.55 -23.85
N PRO A 287 2.06 -23.09 -22.66
CA PRO A 287 0.66 -23.04 -22.24
C PRO A 287 -0.02 -21.75 -22.72
N ILE A 288 -1.21 -21.90 -23.30
CA ILE A 288 -2.04 -20.81 -23.83
C ILE A 288 -3.45 -20.97 -23.27
N PRO A 289 -3.98 -20.01 -22.47
CA PRO A 289 -5.34 -20.08 -21.97
C PRO A 289 -6.33 -19.84 -23.11
N ASN A 290 -7.52 -20.43 -23.00
CA ASN A 290 -8.63 -20.18 -23.91
C ASN A 290 -9.09 -18.69 -23.92
N ASP A 291 -8.82 -17.96 -22.84
CA ASP A 291 -9.11 -16.54 -22.67
C ASP A 291 -7.81 -15.77 -22.35
N GLU A 292 -7.45 -14.83 -23.22
CA GLU A 292 -6.25 -14.00 -23.04
C GLU A 292 -6.30 -13.10 -21.79
N GLU A 293 -7.49 -12.79 -21.27
CA GLU A 293 -7.64 -12.01 -20.04
C GLU A 293 -7.09 -12.77 -18.83
N ILE A 294 -7.00 -14.11 -18.89
CA ILE A 294 -6.41 -14.94 -17.84
C ILE A 294 -4.93 -14.59 -17.62
N PHE A 295 -4.21 -14.15 -18.66
CA PHE A 295 -2.81 -13.72 -18.53
C PHE A 295 -2.61 -12.44 -17.68
N GLN A 296 -3.69 -11.74 -17.30
CA GLN A 296 -3.58 -10.64 -16.33
C GLN A 296 -3.27 -11.15 -14.91
N PHE A 297 -3.55 -12.42 -14.64
CA PHE A 297 -3.26 -13.08 -13.37
C PHE A 297 -1.98 -13.89 -13.50
N ILE A 298 -1.13 -13.82 -12.48
CA ILE A 298 0.14 -14.55 -12.45
C ILE A 298 -0.11 -16.00 -12.08
N HIS A 299 0.30 -16.92 -12.94
CA HIS A 299 0.19 -18.35 -12.76
C HIS A 299 1.57 -18.99 -12.55
N GLU A 300 1.57 -20.21 -12.05
CA GLU A 300 2.71 -21.11 -12.02
C GLU A 300 2.43 -22.31 -12.91
N LEU A 301 3.32 -22.57 -13.86
CA LEU A 301 3.39 -23.80 -14.62
C LEU A 301 4.31 -24.77 -13.88
N VAL A 302 3.76 -25.91 -13.46
CA VAL A 302 4.49 -27.01 -12.82
C VAL A 302 4.68 -28.12 -13.85
N VAL A 303 5.92 -28.54 -14.04
CA VAL A 303 6.30 -29.61 -14.98
C VAL A 303 7.07 -30.68 -14.23
N ILE A 304 6.61 -31.92 -14.34
CA ILE A 304 7.26 -33.10 -13.76
C ILE A 304 7.55 -34.11 -14.88
N ILE A 305 8.78 -34.60 -14.92
CA ILE A 305 9.18 -35.72 -15.78
C ILE A 305 9.78 -36.76 -14.84
N ASP A 306 9.08 -37.88 -14.72
CA ASP A 306 9.51 -38.96 -13.86
C ASP A 306 10.69 -39.73 -14.44
N HIS A 307 11.47 -40.31 -13.53
CA HIS A 307 12.58 -41.17 -13.84
C HIS A 307 12.47 -42.46 -12.99
N PRO A 308 12.88 -43.63 -13.51
CA PRO A 308 12.82 -44.89 -12.73
C PRO A 308 13.53 -44.81 -11.37
N ASP A 309 14.57 -43.98 -11.28
CA ASP A 309 15.11 -43.48 -10.01
C ASP A 309 14.49 -42.11 -9.70
N TYR A 310 13.53 -42.09 -8.77
CA TYR A 310 12.81 -40.90 -8.31
C TYR A 310 13.72 -39.77 -7.79
N SER A 311 14.96 -40.06 -7.39
CA SER A 311 15.90 -39.00 -6.98
C SER A 311 16.38 -38.14 -8.16
N GLN A 312 16.16 -38.60 -9.39
CA GLN A 312 16.54 -37.94 -10.63
C GLN A 312 15.34 -37.35 -11.39
N SER A 313 14.11 -37.51 -10.88
CA SER A 313 12.92 -36.89 -11.49
C SER A 313 13.13 -35.38 -11.66
N ILE A 314 12.75 -34.87 -12.82
CA ILE A 314 12.84 -33.43 -13.12
C ILE A 314 11.55 -32.80 -12.62
N ARG A 315 11.68 -31.78 -11.76
CA ARG A 315 10.56 -30.96 -11.32
C ARG A 315 10.91 -29.49 -11.48
N LYS A 316 10.19 -28.79 -12.35
CA LYS A 316 10.38 -27.36 -12.60
C LYS A 316 9.09 -26.60 -12.40
N VAL A 317 9.23 -25.38 -11.89
CA VAL A 317 8.13 -24.43 -11.69
C VAL A 317 8.51 -23.15 -12.40
N PHE A 318 7.64 -22.69 -13.31
CA PHE A 318 7.83 -21.48 -14.09
C PHE A 318 6.73 -20.48 -13.76
N GLN A 319 7.09 -19.21 -13.67
CA GLN A 319 6.10 -18.14 -13.52
C GLN A 319 5.55 -17.79 -14.91
N LEU A 320 4.23 -17.89 -15.04
CA LEU A 320 3.48 -17.61 -16.25
C LEU A 320 2.75 -16.28 -16.10
N ASP A 321 3.19 -15.29 -16.84
CA ASP A 321 2.52 -13.99 -16.97
C ASP A 321 2.79 -13.39 -18.35
N LYS A 322 2.01 -12.36 -18.69
CA LYS A 322 2.10 -11.68 -20.01
C LYS A 322 3.49 -11.12 -20.33
N ALA A 323 4.32 -10.84 -19.31
CA ALA A 323 5.63 -10.19 -19.51
C ALA A 323 6.75 -11.19 -19.78
N ASN A 324 6.68 -12.40 -19.21
CA ASN A 324 7.74 -13.41 -19.28
C ASN A 324 7.66 -14.30 -20.54
N GLY A 325 6.65 -14.12 -21.39
CA GLY A 325 6.42 -14.94 -22.57
C GLY A 325 5.70 -16.26 -22.25
N SER A 326 5.30 -16.98 -23.29
CA SER A 326 4.53 -18.22 -23.19
C SER A 326 5.37 -19.48 -23.34
N ILE A 327 6.65 -19.40 -23.72
CA ILE A 327 7.48 -20.59 -24.03
C ILE A 327 8.53 -20.81 -22.95
N PHE A 328 8.56 -22.01 -22.35
CA PHE A 328 9.46 -22.38 -21.26
C PHE A 328 10.39 -23.53 -21.65
N ASP A 329 11.70 -23.31 -21.50
CA ASP A 329 12.71 -24.37 -21.66
C ASP A 329 12.74 -25.26 -20.40
N VAL A 330 12.25 -26.49 -20.54
CA VAL A 330 12.16 -27.47 -19.45
C VAL A 330 13.49 -28.15 -19.21
N GLU A 331 14.07 -28.87 -20.17
CA GLU A 331 15.34 -29.57 -19.96
C GLU A 331 16.01 -29.87 -21.31
N GLU A 332 17.33 -30.08 -21.32
CA GLU A 332 18.05 -30.49 -22.52
C GLU A 332 17.53 -31.84 -23.03
N VAL A 333 17.21 -31.93 -24.32
CA VAL A 333 16.66 -33.16 -24.93
C VAL A 333 17.68 -34.30 -24.86
N THR A 334 18.97 -34.00 -25.02
CA THR A 334 20.07 -34.97 -24.85
C THR A 334 20.06 -35.58 -23.45
N ARG A 335 19.85 -34.76 -22.42
CA ARG A 335 19.76 -35.25 -21.04
C ARG A 335 18.57 -36.20 -20.87
N ILE A 336 17.40 -35.84 -21.38
CA ILE A 336 16.18 -36.67 -21.31
C ILE A 336 16.42 -38.03 -21.97
N VAL A 337 16.93 -38.03 -23.20
CA VAL A 337 17.10 -39.26 -23.99
C VAL A 337 18.23 -40.13 -23.45
N ASP A 338 19.39 -39.54 -23.15
CA ASP A 338 20.59 -40.30 -22.79
C ASP A 338 20.58 -40.83 -21.35
N HIS A 339 19.76 -40.24 -20.46
CA HIS A 339 19.74 -40.58 -19.03
C HIS A 339 18.51 -41.37 -18.62
N GLY A 340 17.76 -41.96 -19.56
CA GLY A 340 16.74 -42.97 -19.23
C GLY A 340 15.40 -42.42 -18.72
N TYR A 341 15.02 -41.20 -19.12
CA TYR A 341 13.69 -40.65 -18.84
C TYR A 341 12.61 -41.18 -19.78
N CYS A 342 12.98 -41.74 -20.93
CA CYS A 342 12.04 -42.34 -21.87
C CYS A 342 11.71 -43.80 -21.51
N SER A 343 10.51 -44.24 -21.88
CA SER A 343 10.09 -45.64 -21.82
C SER A 343 10.93 -46.51 -22.77
N ASN A 344 10.80 -47.83 -22.66
CA ASN A 344 11.47 -48.76 -23.57
C ASN A 344 11.05 -48.58 -25.04
N ASP A 345 9.85 -48.06 -25.27
CA ASP A 345 9.30 -47.76 -26.60
C ASP A 345 9.74 -46.37 -27.11
N GLY A 346 10.49 -45.62 -26.30
CA GLY A 346 11.00 -44.30 -26.64
C GLY A 346 10.06 -43.14 -26.30
N ASP A 347 8.95 -43.41 -25.62
CA ASP A 347 7.97 -42.40 -25.22
C ASP A 347 8.44 -41.60 -24.00
N LEU A 348 8.05 -40.33 -23.92
CA LEU A 348 8.29 -39.49 -22.75
C LEU A 348 6.97 -39.17 -22.07
N ILE A 349 6.87 -39.44 -20.77
CA ILE A 349 5.71 -39.07 -19.96
C ILE A 349 6.03 -37.75 -19.25
N ILE A 350 5.14 -36.78 -19.40
CA ILE A 350 5.27 -35.45 -18.82
C ILE A 350 3.98 -35.15 -18.05
N CYS A 351 4.10 -34.82 -16.77
CA CYS A 351 2.98 -34.36 -15.96
C CYS A 351 3.02 -32.84 -15.86
N ILE A 352 1.94 -32.18 -16.27
CA ILE A 352 1.85 -30.72 -16.37
C ILE A 352 0.66 -30.23 -15.55
N GLY A 353 0.86 -29.18 -14.76
CA GLY A 353 -0.21 -28.52 -14.02
C GLY A 353 -0.03 -27.02 -14.01
N ILE A 354 -1.15 -26.30 -13.98
CA ILE A 354 -1.17 -24.84 -13.94
C ILE A 354 -2.01 -24.40 -12.75
N ARG A 355 -1.51 -23.40 -12.02
CA ARG A 355 -2.22 -22.80 -10.88
C ARG A 355 -1.97 -21.32 -10.74
N PRO A 356 -2.82 -20.58 -10.02
CA PRO A 356 -2.49 -19.24 -9.57
C PRO A 356 -1.24 -19.26 -8.67
N ALA A 357 -0.41 -18.23 -8.77
CA ALA A 357 0.85 -18.19 -8.01
C ALA A 357 0.65 -18.16 -6.48
N ASN A 358 -0.52 -17.73 -6.01
CA ASN A 358 -0.90 -17.76 -4.60
C ASN A 358 -2.42 -17.57 -4.42
N ALA A 359 -2.90 -17.82 -3.21
CA ALA A 359 -4.32 -17.72 -2.84
C ALA A 359 -4.94 -16.33 -3.07
N LEU A 360 -4.15 -15.24 -3.06
CA LEU A 360 -4.67 -13.91 -3.36
C LEU A 360 -4.98 -13.76 -4.85
N ILE A 361 -4.07 -14.24 -5.72
CA ILE A 361 -4.28 -14.23 -7.18
C ILE A 361 -5.44 -15.15 -7.54
N GLU A 362 -5.51 -16.34 -6.96
CA GLU A 362 -6.64 -17.26 -7.13
C GLU A 362 -7.98 -16.59 -6.80
N LYS A 363 -8.06 -15.91 -5.65
CA LYS A 363 -9.26 -15.18 -5.26
C LYS A 363 -9.64 -14.08 -6.26
N GLN A 364 -8.65 -13.35 -6.81
CA GLN A 364 -8.90 -12.31 -7.81
C GLN A 364 -9.39 -12.90 -9.12
N LEU A 365 -8.78 -13.99 -9.57
CA LEU A 365 -9.16 -14.73 -10.77
C LEU A 365 -10.58 -15.28 -10.65
N LEU A 366 -10.90 -16.00 -9.56
CA LEU A 366 -12.23 -16.54 -9.32
C LEU A 366 -13.30 -15.46 -9.30
N LYS A 367 -12.99 -14.30 -8.71
CA LYS A 367 -13.90 -13.16 -8.75
C LYS A 367 -14.14 -12.67 -10.18
N HIS A 368 -13.08 -12.55 -10.97
CA HIS A 368 -13.18 -12.13 -12.38
C HIS A 368 -14.00 -13.12 -13.21
N LEU A 369 -13.78 -14.43 -13.05
CA LEU A 369 -14.55 -15.47 -13.73
C LEU A 369 -16.04 -15.39 -13.37
N LEU A 370 -16.36 -15.20 -12.09
CA LEU A 370 -17.75 -15.02 -11.62
C LEU A 370 -18.40 -13.76 -12.21
N GLU A 371 -17.67 -12.65 -12.28
CA GLU A 371 -18.16 -11.40 -12.87
C GLU A 371 -18.42 -11.57 -14.38
N LYS A 372 -17.57 -12.33 -15.08
CA LYS A 372 -17.74 -12.63 -16.51
C LYS A 372 -18.96 -13.51 -16.77
N MET A 373 -19.13 -14.58 -16.00
CA MET A 373 -20.30 -15.46 -16.10
C MET A 373 -21.62 -14.70 -15.86
N ALA A 374 -21.63 -13.80 -14.87
CA ALA A 374 -22.82 -12.98 -14.57
C ALA A 374 -23.18 -11.99 -15.69
N LEU A 375 -22.20 -11.52 -16.47
CA LEU A 375 -22.44 -10.67 -17.63
C LEU A 375 -22.96 -11.48 -18.82
N GLU A 376 -22.41 -12.67 -19.06
CA GLU A 376 -22.86 -13.58 -20.12
C GLU A 376 -24.31 -14.05 -19.90
N GLU A 377 -24.70 -14.39 -18.66
CA GLU A 377 -26.09 -14.72 -18.32
C GLU A 377 -27.06 -13.55 -18.55
N TYR A 378 -26.62 -12.32 -18.26
CA TYR A 378 -27.45 -11.12 -18.47
C TYR A 378 -27.64 -10.78 -19.95
N ASP A 379 -26.60 -10.96 -20.77
CA ASP A 379 -26.68 -10.76 -22.22
C ASP A 379 -27.56 -11.82 -22.89
N ASP A 380 -27.52 -13.07 -22.42
CA ASP A 380 -28.41 -14.14 -22.91
C ASP A 380 -29.88 -13.89 -22.53
N GLU A 381 -30.17 -13.40 -21.32
CA GLU A 381 -31.54 -13.03 -20.92
C GLU A 381 -32.09 -11.82 -21.69
N CYS A 382 -31.26 -10.82 -21.98
CA CYS A 382 -31.64 -9.67 -22.81
C CYS A 382 -31.90 -10.11 -24.27
N SER A 383 -31.09 -11.01 -24.80
CA SER A 383 -31.24 -11.57 -26.15
C SER A 383 -32.53 -12.37 -26.32
N LEU A 384 -32.99 -13.06 -25.27
CA LEU A 384 -34.25 -13.82 -25.28
C LEU A 384 -35.50 -12.94 -25.15
N GLN A 385 -35.40 -11.76 -24.52
CA GLN A 385 -36.52 -10.81 -24.43
C GLN A 385 -36.79 -10.07 -25.75
N GLU A 386 -35.80 -9.92 -26.63
CA GLU A 386 -35.98 -9.32 -27.97
C GLU A 386 -36.63 -10.28 -29.00
N ILE A 387 -36.76 -11.57 -28.68
CA ILE A 387 -37.30 -12.60 -29.59
C ILE A 387 -38.81 -12.84 -29.36
N LEU A 388 -39.44 -12.25 -28.34
CA LEU A 388 -40.89 -12.31 -28.17
C LEU A 388 -41.57 -11.29 -29.11
N PRO A 389 -42.32 -11.72 -30.14
CA PRO A 389 -43.09 -10.79 -30.93
C PRO A 389 -44.19 -10.21 -30.06
N ASN A 390 -44.34 -8.88 -30.07
CA ASN A 390 -45.54 -8.21 -29.58
C ASN A 390 -46.77 -8.79 -30.30
N GLU A 391 -47.53 -9.64 -29.63
CA GLU A 391 -48.90 -10.01 -30.03
C GLU A 391 -49.91 -8.89 -29.73
#